data_AF-A0A4Q5MYQ2-F1
#
_entry.id   AF-A0A4Q5MYQ2-F1
#
_cell.length_a   1.000
_cell.length_b   1.000
_cell.length_c   1.000
_cell.angle_alpha   90.00
_cell.angle_beta   90.00
_cell.angle_gamma   90.00
#
_symmetry.space_group_name_H-M   'P 1'
#
loop_
_entity.id
_entity.type
_entity.pdbx_description
1 polymer ?
#
loop_
_entity_poly.entity_id
_entity_poly.type
_entity_poly.pdbx_seq_one_letter_code
_entity_poly.pdbx_strand_id
1 'polypeptide(L)'
;MTATGEVLNQVVPTLVRVARRPGAILLSLAGWPIGIFALLGLGYGATGDGWAAWLPFLWAGVLVVPVAVLAIRRERLQVQTQSLHLHRTITGDQTVVTYDAQPSVSPVQEELDALSAAMAENAVRTARFFPRIEAAQRAGLLAAGGPVNAPYLRDDLRVTLAALVGTLVAIPLAVLGSIVTAVLLLAR
;
A
#
# COMPACT_ATOMS: atom_id res chain seq x y z
N MET A 1 14.81 6.83 -35.54
CA MET A 1 13.82 6.88 -34.44
C MET A 1 13.25 5.48 -34.32
N THR A 2 13.55 4.74 -33.23
CA THR A 2 13.25 3.30 -33.14
C THR A 2 11.84 3.08 -32.59
N ALA A 3 11.07 2.20 -33.22
CA ALA A 3 9.69 1.85 -32.83
C ALA A 3 9.55 1.46 -31.34
N THR A 4 10.63 1.00 -30.72
CA THR A 4 10.73 0.68 -29.29
C THR A 4 10.52 1.90 -28.38
N GLY A 5 10.98 3.09 -28.79
CA GLY A 5 10.83 4.33 -28.00
C GLY A 5 9.39 4.83 -27.97
N GLU A 6 8.63 4.60 -29.05
CA GLU A 6 7.24 5.05 -29.20
C GLU A 6 6.27 4.09 -28.49
N VAL A 7 6.53 2.78 -28.54
CA VAL A 7 5.82 1.78 -27.73
C VAL A 7 6.04 2.03 -26.23
N LEU A 8 7.26 2.36 -25.81
CA LEU A 8 7.54 2.69 -24.40
C LEU A 8 6.82 3.98 -23.97
N ASN A 9 6.81 5.01 -24.81
CA ASN A 9 6.14 6.28 -24.53
C ASN A 9 4.60 6.19 -24.55
N GLN A 10 4.02 5.14 -25.13
CA GLN A 10 2.57 4.93 -25.17
C GLN A 10 2.09 3.95 -24.09
N VAL A 11 2.91 2.95 -23.77
CA VAL A 11 2.63 1.98 -22.70
C VAL A 11 2.82 2.63 -21.32
N VAL A 12 3.81 3.49 -21.13
CA VAL A 12 4.07 4.16 -19.83
C VAL A 12 2.89 5.04 -19.38
N PRO A 13 2.34 5.96 -20.18
CA PRO A 13 1.19 6.78 -19.78
C PRO A 13 -0.08 5.96 -19.56
N THR A 14 -0.26 4.87 -20.31
CA THR A 14 -1.42 3.98 -20.20
C THR A 14 -1.32 3.14 -18.93
N LEU A 15 -0.14 2.59 -18.62
CA LEU A 15 0.15 1.93 -17.35
C LEU A 15 0.05 2.91 -16.17
N VAL A 16 0.51 4.16 -16.32
CA VAL A 16 0.41 5.20 -15.28
C VAL A 16 -1.05 5.64 -15.08
N ARG A 17 -1.88 5.70 -16.13
CA ARG A 17 -3.33 5.97 -16.01
C ARG A 17 -4.08 4.83 -15.35
N VAL A 18 -3.75 3.58 -15.72
CA VAL A 18 -4.33 2.37 -15.14
C VAL A 18 -3.88 2.20 -13.68
N ALA A 19 -2.65 2.59 -13.33
CA ALA A 19 -2.12 2.57 -11.97
C ALA A 19 -2.66 3.70 -11.07
N ARG A 20 -3.22 4.78 -11.63
CA ARG A 20 -3.82 5.89 -10.86
C ARG A 20 -5.27 5.66 -10.42
N ARG A 21 -6.06 4.84 -11.14
CA ARG A 21 -7.46 4.52 -10.82
C ARG A 21 -7.76 3.21 -10.07
N PRO A 22 -6.82 2.27 -9.82
CA PRO A 22 -7.18 0.92 -9.42
C PRO A 22 -7.72 0.89 -7.99
N GLY A 23 -7.27 1.81 -7.11
CA GLY A 23 -7.70 1.87 -5.73
C GLY A 23 -9.21 2.15 -5.55
N ALA A 24 -9.80 3.04 -6.36
CA ALA A 24 -11.23 3.32 -6.26
C ALA A 24 -12.07 2.12 -6.72
N ILE A 25 -11.68 1.50 -7.84
CA ILE A 25 -12.35 0.33 -8.40
C ILE A 25 -12.26 -0.83 -7.41
N LEU A 26 -11.08 -1.11 -6.87
CA LEU A 26 -10.88 -2.17 -5.88
C LEU A 26 -11.74 -1.95 -4.62
N LEU A 27 -11.79 -0.73 -4.10
CA LEU A 27 -12.61 -0.40 -2.93
C LEU A 27 -14.10 -0.57 -3.23
N SER A 28 -14.57 -0.14 -4.40
CA SER A 28 -15.97 -0.38 -4.79
C SER A 28 -16.26 -1.88 -4.96
N LEU A 29 -15.35 -2.62 -5.60
CA LEU A 29 -15.50 -4.04 -5.87
C LEU A 29 -15.46 -4.88 -4.58
N ALA A 30 -14.75 -4.42 -3.55
CA ALA A 30 -14.75 -5.03 -2.23
C ALA A 30 -15.93 -4.58 -1.36
N GLY A 31 -16.30 -3.31 -1.44
CA GLY A 31 -17.37 -2.73 -0.64
C GLY A 31 -18.74 -3.35 -0.93
N TRP A 32 -19.07 -3.58 -2.20
CA TRP A 32 -20.34 -4.20 -2.60
C TRP A 32 -20.59 -5.58 -1.98
N PRO A 33 -19.73 -6.59 -2.21
CA PRO A 33 -19.95 -7.93 -1.66
C PRO A 33 -19.91 -7.95 -0.14
N ILE A 34 -19.04 -7.15 0.50
CA ILE A 34 -19.00 -7.07 1.96
C ILE A 34 -20.27 -6.41 2.52
N GLY A 35 -20.78 -5.37 1.87
CA GLY A 35 -22.02 -4.71 2.25
C GLY A 35 -23.23 -5.64 2.11
N ILE A 36 -23.31 -6.38 1.01
CA ILE A 36 -24.35 -7.41 0.81
C ILE A 36 -24.24 -8.49 1.89
N PHE A 37 -23.04 -8.99 2.17
CA PHE A 37 -22.81 -9.99 3.21
C PHE A 37 -23.25 -9.49 4.59
N ALA A 38 -22.91 -8.24 4.93
CA ALA A 38 -23.32 -7.62 6.18
C ALA A 38 -24.84 -7.49 6.30
N LEU A 39 -25.53 -7.06 5.23
CA LEU A 39 -26.99 -6.94 5.23
C LEU A 39 -27.68 -8.30 5.38
N LEU A 40 -27.19 -9.33 4.69
CA LEU A 40 -27.69 -10.69 4.83
C LEU A 40 -27.45 -11.23 6.25
N GLY A 41 -26.25 -11.02 6.78
CA GLY A 41 -25.91 -11.41 8.15
C GLY A 41 -26.76 -10.70 9.20
N LEU A 42 -27.07 -9.42 8.98
CA LEU A 42 -27.96 -8.64 9.84
C LEU A 42 -29.38 -9.21 9.80
N GLY A 43 -29.92 -9.50 8.61
CA GLY A 43 -31.23 -10.12 8.45
C GLY A 43 -31.32 -11.50 9.10
N TYR A 44 -30.27 -12.31 8.95
CA TYR A 44 -30.19 -13.63 9.58
C TYR A 44 -30.13 -13.53 11.12
N GLY A 45 -29.33 -12.60 11.65
CA GLY A 45 -29.25 -12.33 13.08
C GLY A 45 -30.55 -11.81 13.67
N ALA A 46 -31.23 -10.90 12.97
CA ALA A 46 -32.49 -10.30 13.41
C ALA A 46 -33.68 -11.27 13.43
N THR A 47 -33.65 -12.28 12.55
CA THR A 47 -34.65 -13.35 12.54
C THR A 47 -34.27 -14.51 13.47
N GLY A 48 -33.00 -14.60 13.87
CA GLY A 48 -32.34 -15.63 14.69
C GLY A 48 -32.86 -15.80 16.12
N ASP A 49 -33.06 -17.05 16.56
CA ASP A 49 -33.41 -17.35 17.97
C ASP A 49 -32.17 -17.53 18.88
N GLY A 50 -30.96 -17.34 18.35
CA GLY A 50 -29.72 -17.57 19.09
C GLY A 50 -28.58 -16.61 18.72
N TRP A 51 -27.63 -16.45 19.66
CA TRP A 51 -26.47 -15.57 19.49
C TRP A 51 -25.62 -15.92 18.26
N ALA A 52 -25.58 -17.21 17.89
CA ALA A 52 -24.84 -17.70 16.73
C ALA A 52 -25.39 -17.13 15.41
N ALA A 53 -26.64 -16.68 15.35
CA ALA A 53 -27.20 -16.05 14.15
C ALA A 53 -26.52 -14.72 13.80
N TRP A 54 -25.81 -14.10 14.74
CA TRP A 54 -25.03 -12.88 14.52
C TRP A 54 -23.63 -13.14 13.94
N LEU A 55 -23.18 -14.41 13.88
CA LEU A 55 -21.85 -14.76 13.37
C LEU A 55 -21.57 -14.23 11.96
N PRO A 56 -22.48 -14.34 10.97
CA PRO A 56 -22.22 -13.81 9.63
C PRO A 56 -22.03 -12.30 9.62
N PHE A 57 -22.81 -11.56 10.43
CA PHE A 57 -22.67 -10.11 10.56
C PHE A 57 -21.32 -9.72 11.20
N LEU A 58 -20.93 -10.40 12.27
CA LEU A 58 -19.64 -10.18 12.91
C LEU A 58 -18.47 -10.47 11.96
N TRP A 59 -18.58 -11.55 11.17
CA TRP A 59 -17.58 -11.89 10.15
C TRP A 59 -17.49 -10.84 9.04
N ALA A 60 -18.63 -10.32 8.56
CA ALA A 60 -18.63 -9.20 7.63
C ALA A 60 -17.91 -7.98 8.23
N GLY A 61 -18.13 -7.68 9.51
CA GLY A 61 -17.43 -6.63 10.24
C GLY A 61 -15.90 -6.81 10.25
N VAL A 62 -15.41 -8.03 10.45
CA VAL A 62 -13.96 -8.33 10.37
C VAL A 62 -13.41 -8.10 8.96
N LEU A 63 -14.16 -8.49 7.92
CA LEU A 63 -13.74 -8.31 6.52
C LEU A 63 -13.70 -6.84 6.08
N VAL A 64 -14.49 -5.96 6.70
CA VAL A 64 -14.43 -4.51 6.44
C VAL A 64 -13.08 -3.91 6.85
N VAL A 65 -12.43 -4.43 7.90
CA VAL A 65 -11.20 -3.85 8.48
C VAL A 65 -10.10 -3.61 7.43
N PRO A 66 -9.63 -4.61 6.66
CA PRO A 66 -8.58 -4.39 5.66
C PRO A 66 -9.00 -3.39 4.58
N VAL A 67 -10.28 -3.37 4.17
CA VAL A 67 -10.82 -2.45 3.17
C VAL A 67 -10.84 -1.02 3.68
N ALA A 68 -11.26 -0.82 4.93
CA ALA A 68 -11.28 0.48 5.58
C ALA A 68 -9.85 1.02 5.77
N VAL A 69 -8.90 0.19 6.21
CA VAL A 69 -7.49 0.58 6.34
C VAL A 69 -6.92 1.03 4.98
N LEU A 70 -7.21 0.29 3.91
CA LEU A 70 -6.77 0.66 2.56
C LEU A 70 -7.40 1.97 2.09
N ALA A 71 -8.70 2.19 2.37
CA ALA A 71 -9.41 3.41 2.03
C ALA A 71 -8.82 4.64 2.75
N ILE A 72 -8.61 4.55 4.07
CA ILE A 72 -8.05 5.65 4.88
C ILE A 72 -6.63 6.00 4.41
N ARG A 73 -5.79 4.98 4.18
CA ARG A 73 -4.42 5.22 3.71
C ARG A 73 -4.40 5.84 2.32
N ARG A 74 -5.30 5.43 1.44
CA ARG A 74 -5.44 6.04 0.12
C ARG A 74 -5.83 7.52 0.22
N GLU A 75 -6.79 7.85 1.07
CA GLU A 75 -7.22 9.24 1.28
C GLU A 75 -6.06 10.11 1.79
N ARG A 76 -5.31 9.62 2.78
CA ARG A 76 -4.11 10.31 3.30
C ARG A 76 -3.08 10.56 2.20
N LEU A 77 -2.79 9.56 1.37
CA LEU A 77 -1.86 9.71 0.24
C LEU A 77 -2.36 10.71 -0.80
N GLN A 78 -3.67 10.74 -1.07
CA GLN A 78 -4.26 11.72 -2.00
C GLN A 78 -4.15 13.15 -1.47
N VAL A 79 -4.42 13.37 -0.18
CA VAL A 79 -4.27 14.69 0.45
C VAL A 79 -2.82 15.18 0.40
N GLN A 80 -1.84 14.29 0.67
CA GLN A 80 -0.41 14.64 0.63
C GLN A 80 0.13 14.88 -0.78
N THR A 81 -0.45 14.25 -1.80
CA THR A 81 -0.01 14.41 -3.20
C THR A 81 -0.73 15.54 -3.92
N GLN A 82 -1.87 16.00 -3.41
CA GLN A 82 -2.60 17.14 -3.95
C GLN A 82 -1.79 18.45 -3.86
N SER A 83 -0.97 18.62 -2.83
CA SER A 83 -0.06 19.76 -2.67
C SER A 83 1.17 19.70 -3.60
N LEU A 84 1.60 18.50 -4.00
CA LEU A 84 2.72 18.30 -4.93
C LEU A 84 2.36 18.67 -6.39
N HIS A 85 1.08 18.56 -6.75
CA HIS A 85 0.61 18.95 -8.09
C HIS A 85 0.72 20.45 -8.39
N LEU A 86 0.97 21.29 -7.37
CA LEU A 86 1.16 22.74 -7.53
C LEU A 86 2.61 23.15 -7.89
N HIS A 87 3.60 22.26 -7.79
CA HIS A 87 5.02 22.59 -8.02
C HIS A 87 5.59 22.05 -9.36
N ARG A 88 4.76 22.01 -10.42
CA ARG A 88 5.20 21.49 -11.72
C ARG A 88 6.02 22.52 -12.52
N THR A 89 7.28 22.13 -12.77
CA THR A 89 8.24 22.60 -13.80
C THR A 89 8.88 23.98 -13.65
N ILE A 90 10.12 24.00 -13.15
CA ILE A 90 11.19 24.82 -13.75
C ILE A 90 12.24 23.83 -14.27
N THR A 91 12.33 23.73 -15.59
CA THR A 91 13.49 23.16 -16.29
C THR A 91 14.67 24.07 -15.97
N GLY A 92 15.61 23.59 -15.15
CA GLY A 92 16.81 24.32 -14.76
C GLY A 92 18.02 23.40 -14.93
N ASP A 93 18.65 23.57 -16.09
CA ASP A 93 20.06 23.46 -16.46
C ASP A 93 21.05 22.52 -15.72
N GLN A 94 21.98 22.02 -16.51
CA GLN A 94 23.02 21.05 -16.20
C GLN A 94 23.87 21.44 -14.96
N THR A 95 23.77 20.68 -13.87
CA THR A 95 24.78 20.71 -12.80
C THR A 95 25.69 19.49 -12.91
N VAL A 96 26.93 19.74 -13.33
CA VAL A 96 28.07 18.82 -13.24
C VAL A 96 28.38 18.57 -11.78
N VAL A 97 28.29 17.30 -11.36
CA VAL A 97 28.72 16.85 -10.03
C VAL A 97 30.21 16.52 -10.11
N THR A 98 31.06 17.41 -9.60
CA THR A 98 32.48 17.16 -9.40
C THR A 98 32.66 16.28 -8.17
N TYR A 99 33.27 15.11 -8.33
CA TYR A 99 33.72 14.28 -7.21
C TYR A 99 35.04 14.87 -6.70
N ASP A 100 35.04 15.45 -5.51
CA ASP A 100 36.28 15.79 -4.81
C ASP A 100 36.97 14.49 -4.35
N ALA A 101 38.27 14.39 -4.61
CA ALA A 101 39.08 13.25 -4.23
C ALA A 101 39.18 13.16 -2.70
N GLN A 102 38.72 12.03 -2.15
CA GLN A 102 38.71 11.77 -0.71
C GLN A 102 40.15 11.67 -0.14
N PRO A 103 40.43 12.25 1.04
CA PRO A 103 41.71 12.06 1.72
C PRO A 103 41.86 10.60 2.15
N SER A 104 43.09 10.08 2.09
CA SER A 104 43.42 8.68 2.39
C SER A 104 43.04 8.30 3.83
N VAL A 105 41.86 7.72 4.01
CA VAL A 105 41.41 7.12 5.28
C VAL A 105 42.12 5.78 5.44
N SER A 106 42.59 5.47 6.65
CA SER A 106 43.20 4.18 6.96
C SER A 106 42.21 3.05 6.65
N PRO A 107 42.61 1.98 5.94
CA PRO A 107 41.70 0.90 5.54
C PRO A 107 41.02 0.21 6.73
N VAL A 108 41.69 0.22 7.89
CA VAL A 108 41.13 -0.33 9.15
C VAL A 108 40.04 0.57 9.72
N GLN A 109 40.17 1.89 9.55
CA GLN A 109 39.15 2.85 10.00
C GLN A 109 37.90 2.73 9.13
N GLU A 110 38.09 2.53 7.83
CA GLU A 110 37.02 2.30 6.86
C GLU A 110 36.26 0.98 7.12
N GLU A 111 36.99 -0.07 7.49
CA GLU A 111 36.39 -1.35 7.89
C GLU A 111 35.62 -1.24 9.23
N LEU A 112 36.15 -0.50 10.21
CA LEU A 112 35.47 -0.21 11.47
C LEU A 112 34.23 0.67 11.29
N ASP A 113 34.27 1.66 10.41
CA ASP A 113 33.13 2.49 10.07
C ASP A 113 32.08 1.69 9.31
N ALA A 114 32.48 0.81 8.38
CA ALA A 114 31.58 -0.11 7.71
C ALA A 114 30.94 -1.12 8.67
N LEU A 115 31.71 -1.66 9.63
CA LEU A 115 31.20 -2.55 10.68
C LEU A 115 30.26 -1.82 11.64
N SER A 116 30.57 -0.59 12.03
CA SER A 116 29.71 0.22 12.90
C SER A 116 28.43 0.64 12.19
N ALA A 117 28.50 0.99 10.91
CA ALA A 117 27.35 1.27 10.06
C ALA A 117 26.49 0.01 9.85
N ALA A 118 27.10 -1.15 9.61
CA ALA A 118 26.39 -2.42 9.49
C ALA A 118 25.76 -2.86 10.83
N MET A 119 26.44 -2.65 11.97
CA MET A 119 25.89 -2.92 13.30
C MET A 119 24.78 -1.95 13.67
N ALA A 120 24.89 -0.66 13.34
CA ALA A 120 23.84 0.32 13.49
C ALA A 120 22.64 0.00 12.59
N GLU A 121 22.88 -0.44 11.35
CA GLU A 121 21.83 -0.89 10.43
C GLU A 121 21.12 -2.15 10.96
N ASN A 122 21.86 -3.08 11.56
CA ASN A 122 21.29 -4.28 12.16
C ASN A 122 20.54 -3.98 13.48
N ALA A 123 20.97 -2.97 14.25
CA ALA A 123 20.27 -2.48 15.43
C ALA A 123 18.94 -1.75 15.09
N VAL A 124 18.85 -1.17 13.89
CA VAL A 124 17.65 -0.53 13.34
C VAL A 124 16.82 -1.49 12.47
N ARG A 125 17.14 -2.80 12.40
CA ARG A 125 16.24 -3.80 11.80
C ARG A 125 15.01 -4.01 12.69
N THR A 126 14.11 -3.03 12.70
CA THR A 126 12.75 -3.09 13.25
C THR A 126 11.80 -3.93 12.38
N ALA A 127 12.19 -4.28 11.14
CA ALA A 127 11.38 -5.10 10.23
C ALA A 127 11.37 -6.59 10.62
N ARG A 128 10.39 -7.00 11.44
CA ARG A 128 10.04 -8.43 11.59
C ARG A 128 9.38 -9.01 10.32
N PHE A 129 8.74 -8.16 9.50
CA PHE A 129 8.04 -8.55 8.26
C PHE A 129 8.39 -7.60 7.09
N PHE A 130 8.54 -8.15 5.88
CA PHE A 130 8.83 -7.46 4.62
C PHE A 130 10.11 -6.58 4.57
N PRO A 131 11.31 -7.12 4.89
CA PRO A 131 12.56 -6.35 4.94
C PRO A 131 12.97 -5.74 3.59
N ARG A 132 12.69 -6.41 2.46
CA ARG A 132 13.00 -5.90 1.11
C ARG A 132 12.20 -4.65 0.75
N ILE A 133 10.97 -4.54 1.25
CA ILE A 133 10.10 -3.39 0.98
C ILE A 133 10.59 -2.18 1.77
N GLU A 134 10.99 -2.37 3.03
CA GLU A 134 11.57 -1.30 3.83
C GLU A 134 12.89 -0.79 3.23
N ALA A 135 13.76 -1.68 2.74
CA ALA A 135 14.99 -1.30 2.06
C ALA A 135 14.72 -0.47 0.79
N ALA A 136 13.76 -0.90 -0.04
CA ALA A 136 13.35 -0.16 -1.23
C ALA A 136 12.75 1.22 -0.90
N GLN A 137 11.93 1.29 0.16
CA GLN A 137 11.33 2.55 0.64
C GLN A 137 12.39 3.51 1.17
N ARG A 138 13.36 3.01 1.93
CA ARG A 138 14.49 3.80 2.46
C ARG A 138 15.40 4.30 1.34
N ALA A 139 15.72 3.44 0.37
CA ALA A 139 16.47 3.84 -0.82
C ALA A 139 15.71 4.91 -1.64
N GLY A 140 14.39 4.75 -1.79
CA GLY A 140 13.54 5.74 -2.45
C GLY A 140 13.48 7.08 -1.71
N LEU A 141 13.41 7.07 -0.37
CA LEU A 141 13.46 8.28 0.45
C LEU A 141 14.78 9.03 0.30
N LEU A 142 15.90 8.31 0.29
CA LEU A 142 17.23 8.90 0.10
C LEU A 142 17.37 9.50 -1.30
N ALA A 143 16.94 8.77 -2.33
CA ALA A 143 16.96 9.26 -3.71
C ALA A 143 16.06 10.49 -3.93
N ALA A 144 14.98 10.63 -3.17
CA ALA A 144 14.08 11.78 -3.23
C ALA A 144 14.56 12.99 -2.40
N GLY A 145 15.74 12.93 -1.78
CA GLY A 145 16.28 14.03 -0.96
C GLY A 145 15.68 14.10 0.45
N GLY A 146 15.18 12.98 0.96
CA GLY A 146 14.71 12.83 2.34
C GLY A 146 13.20 13.06 2.54
N PRO A 147 12.72 12.87 3.79
CA PRO A 147 11.29 12.85 4.13
C PRO A 147 10.59 14.22 4.00
N VAL A 148 11.35 15.30 3.87
CA VAL A 148 10.81 16.66 3.66
C VAL A 148 10.34 16.82 2.21
N ASN A 149 11.11 16.29 1.25
CA ASN A 149 10.81 16.38 -0.18
C ASN A 149 9.85 15.29 -0.66
N ALA A 150 9.81 14.14 0.02
CA ALA A 150 8.88 13.04 -0.27
C ALA A 150 8.08 12.62 0.98
N PRO A 151 7.17 13.47 1.50
CA PRO A 151 6.39 13.18 2.70
C PRO A 151 5.47 11.96 2.54
N TYR A 152 5.06 11.63 1.31
CA TYR A 152 4.25 10.46 0.98
C TYR A 152 4.98 9.13 1.12
N LEU A 153 6.32 9.13 1.13
CA LEU A 153 7.14 7.94 1.39
C LEU A 153 7.39 7.72 2.89
N ARG A 154 6.85 8.57 3.77
CA ARG A 154 6.97 8.40 5.23
C ARG A 154 6.06 7.29 5.76
N ASP A 155 4.95 7.01 5.10
CA ASP A 155 3.98 6.01 5.57
C ASP A 155 4.48 4.58 5.35
N ASP A 156 4.35 3.73 6.37
CA ASP A 156 4.80 2.33 6.32
C ASP A 156 4.10 1.55 5.20
N LEU A 157 4.84 1.19 4.14
CA LEU A 157 4.29 0.56 2.94
C LEU A 157 3.82 -0.88 3.21
N ARG A 158 4.30 -1.51 4.30
CA ARG A 158 3.91 -2.86 4.71
C ARG A 158 2.44 -2.93 5.07
N VAL A 159 1.95 -1.94 5.80
CA VAL A 159 0.54 -1.88 6.20
C VAL A 159 -0.36 -1.69 4.99
N THR A 160 0.08 -0.88 4.01
CA THR A 160 -0.65 -0.70 2.75
C THR A 160 -0.70 -2.00 1.96
N LEU A 161 0.42 -2.73 1.88
CA LEU A 161 0.48 -4.03 1.20
C LEU A 161 -0.38 -5.08 1.91
N ALA A 162 -0.31 -5.16 3.23
CA ALA A 162 -1.12 -6.07 4.03
C ALA A 162 -2.62 -5.77 3.88
N ALA A 163 -3.01 -4.49 3.89
CA ALA A 163 -4.39 -4.07 3.65
C ALA A 163 -4.86 -4.38 2.22
N LEU A 164 -3.98 -4.23 1.23
CA LEU A 164 -4.26 -4.60 -0.16
C LEU A 164 -4.51 -6.10 -0.30
N VAL A 165 -3.61 -6.93 0.21
CA VAL A 165 -3.77 -8.40 0.21
C VAL A 165 -5.01 -8.80 0.99
N GLY A 166 -5.24 -8.20 2.16
CA GLY A 166 -6.44 -8.43 2.97
C GLY A 166 -7.72 -8.08 2.22
N THR A 167 -7.73 -6.98 1.46
CA THR A 167 -8.88 -6.58 0.62
C THR A 167 -9.12 -7.58 -0.51
N LEU A 168 -8.06 -8.06 -1.16
CA LEU A 168 -8.15 -9.08 -2.22
C LEU A 168 -8.72 -10.40 -1.70
N VAL A 169 -8.36 -10.80 -0.47
CA VAL A 169 -8.89 -11.99 0.19
C VAL A 169 -10.31 -11.77 0.71
N ALA A 170 -10.65 -10.55 1.16
CA ALA A 170 -11.97 -10.24 1.68
C ALA A 170 -13.07 -10.37 0.62
N ILE A 171 -12.79 -10.05 -0.65
CA ILE A 171 -13.76 -10.16 -1.75
C ILE A 171 -14.34 -11.59 -1.88
N PRO A 172 -13.55 -12.65 -2.15
CA PRO A 172 -14.10 -14.00 -2.30
C PRO A 172 -14.73 -14.52 -1.01
N LEU A 173 -14.18 -14.18 0.16
CA LEU A 173 -14.77 -14.57 1.44
C LEU A 173 -16.15 -13.93 1.66
N ALA A 174 -16.31 -12.65 1.33
CA ALA A 174 -17.60 -11.97 1.42
C ALA A 174 -18.62 -12.53 0.43
N VAL A 175 -18.21 -12.88 -0.78
CA VAL A 175 -19.08 -13.53 -1.78
C VAL A 175 -19.55 -14.90 -1.28
N LEU A 176 -18.63 -15.76 -0.84
CA LEU A 176 -18.97 -17.08 -0.30
C LEU A 176 -19.84 -16.96 0.96
N GLY A 177 -19.48 -16.08 1.88
CA GLY A 177 -20.26 -15.80 3.09
C GLY A 177 -21.68 -15.32 2.77
N SER A 178 -21.84 -14.47 1.75
CA SER A 178 -23.15 -14.00 1.28
C SER A 178 -24.00 -15.17 0.78
N ILE A 179 -23.43 -16.05 -0.06
CA ILE A 179 -24.15 -17.21 -0.60
C ILE A 179 -24.60 -18.14 0.54
N VAL A 180 -23.69 -18.50 1.45
CA VAL A 180 -24.00 -19.37 2.58
C VAL A 180 -25.09 -18.76 3.46
N THR A 181 -24.99 -17.47 3.77
CA THR A 181 -25.97 -16.78 4.62
C THR A 181 -27.33 -16.65 3.95
N ALA A 182 -27.37 -16.40 2.63
CA ALA A 182 -28.61 -16.39 1.86
C ALA A 182 -29.28 -17.76 1.87
N VAL A 183 -28.53 -18.85 1.71
CA VAL A 183 -29.06 -20.22 1.80
C VAL A 183 -29.62 -20.50 3.19
N LEU A 184 -28.89 -20.12 4.25
CA LEU A 184 -29.35 -20.30 5.64
C LEU A 184 -30.62 -19.49 5.95
N LEU A 185 -30.76 -18.29 5.36
CA LEU A 185 -31.96 -17.49 5.46
C LEU A 185 -33.17 -18.14 4.76
N LEU A 186 -32.95 -18.76 3.60
CA LEU A 186 -34.00 -19.41 2.82
C LEU A 186 -34.40 -20.79 3.37
N ALA A 187 -33.48 -21.48 4.03
CA ALA A 187 -33.69 -22.82 4.60
C ALA A 187 -34.42 -22.79 5.96
N ARG A 188 -34.87 -21.60 6.39
CA ARG A 188 -35.52 -21.37 7.67
C ARG A 188 -37.02 -21.22 7.51
#